data_AF-A0A920TJ24-F1
#
_entry.id   AF-A0A920TJ24-F1
#
_cell.length_a   1.000
_cell.length_b   1.000
_cell.length_c   1.000
_cell.angle_alpha   90.00
_cell.angle_beta   90.00
_cell.angle_gamma   90.00
#
_symmetry.space_group_name_H-M   'P 1'
#
loop_
_entity.id
_entity.type
_entity.pdbx_description
1 polymer ?
#
loop_
_entity_poly.entity_id
_entity_poly.type
_entity_poly.pdbx_seq_one_letter_code
_entity_poly.pdbx_strand_id
1 'polypeptide(L)'
;MQISAATGLLYVVNFNLHGEHEPSTVSIVDPEEMIEIKRVETGVMPHGSRLTNDGLKQYSVAMMSGMLYEIDVLQFDISRTLFTGRNKQTNMQHSMGSMDHNKPMKKHTKHKMPKEKTNLGLSTSGRYPCLCGK
;
A
#
# COMPACT_ATOMS: atom_id res chain seq x y z
N MET A 1 -6.07 -10.62 13.11
CA MET A 1 -5.56 -11.91 13.59
C MET A 1 -6.01 -13.02 12.66
N GLN A 2 -5.18 -14.03 12.43
CA GLN A 2 -5.52 -15.25 11.66
C GLN A 2 -4.71 -16.45 12.18
N ILE A 3 -5.25 -17.65 11.99
CA ILE A 3 -4.59 -18.92 12.34
C ILE A 3 -3.93 -19.49 11.09
N SER A 4 -2.69 -19.97 11.20
CA SER A 4 -2.02 -20.69 10.12
C SER A 4 -2.62 -22.09 9.96
N ALA A 5 -3.05 -22.42 8.74
CA ALA A 5 -3.47 -23.78 8.41
C ALA A 5 -2.32 -24.80 8.45
N ALA A 6 -1.07 -24.36 8.34
CA ALA A 6 0.10 -25.22 8.36
C ALA A 6 0.53 -25.64 9.77
N THR A 7 0.39 -24.74 10.75
CA THR A 7 0.91 -24.95 12.12
C THR A 7 -0.15 -24.92 13.20
N GLY A 8 -1.35 -24.44 12.92
CA GLY A 8 -2.38 -24.18 13.94
C GLY A 8 -2.11 -22.95 14.81
N LEU A 9 -1.00 -22.24 14.59
CA LEU A 9 -0.61 -21.10 15.42
C LEU A 9 -1.34 -19.81 15.03
N LEU A 10 -1.68 -19.01 16.05
CA LEU A 10 -2.37 -17.73 15.90
C LEU A 10 -1.37 -16.59 15.73
N TYR A 11 -1.56 -15.80 14.67
CA TYR A 11 -0.78 -14.59 14.40
C TYR A 11 -1.58 -13.35 14.77
N VAL A 12 -1.08 -12.59 15.74
CA VAL A 12 -1.70 -11.39 16.29
C VAL A 12 -0.80 -10.19 16.05
N VAL A 13 -1.30 -9.21 15.30
CA VAL A 13 -0.60 -7.93 15.12
C VAL A 13 -0.86 -7.07 16.35
N ASN A 14 0.21 -6.68 17.01
CA ASN A 14 0.21 -5.73 18.11
C ASN A 14 0.58 -4.37 17.54
N PHE A 15 -0.16 -3.31 17.86
CA PHE A 15 0.25 -1.96 17.52
C PHE A 15 -0.24 -0.98 18.57
N ASN A 16 0.52 0.10 18.74
CA ASN A 16 0.12 1.18 19.60
C ASN A 16 -0.75 2.18 18.82
N LEU A 17 -2.06 2.19 19.08
CA LEU A 17 -2.98 3.17 18.48
C LEU A 17 -2.89 4.54 19.19
N HIS A 18 -2.48 4.54 20.46
CA HIS A 18 -2.46 5.73 21.32
C HIS A 18 -1.12 5.83 22.04
N GLY A 19 -0.29 6.79 21.65
CA GLY A 19 1.01 7.04 22.26
C GLY A 19 2.09 7.17 21.20
N GLU A 20 3.34 6.90 21.59
CA GLU A 20 4.47 7.03 20.68
C GLU A 20 4.38 6.03 19.52
N HIS A 21 4.72 6.51 18.34
CA HIS A 21 4.67 5.76 17.09
C HIS A 21 5.97 4.94 16.93
N GLU A 22 6.12 3.91 17.76
CA GLU A 22 7.26 3.00 17.78
C GLU A 22 7.04 1.76 16.91
N PRO A 23 8.13 1.05 16.51
CA PRO A 23 8.03 -0.25 15.88
C PRO A 23 7.12 -1.19 16.66
N SER A 24 6.21 -1.81 15.93
CA SER A 24 5.17 -2.69 16.47
C SER A 24 5.53 -4.15 16.21
N THR A 25 4.78 -5.11 16.74
CA THR A 25 5.17 -6.53 16.70
C THR A 25 4.05 -7.44 16.22
N VAL A 26 4.42 -8.64 15.78
CA VAL A 26 3.49 -9.76 15.58
C VAL A 26 3.79 -10.82 16.63
N SER A 27 2.79 -11.16 17.43
CA SER A 27 2.84 -12.27 18.37
C SER A 27 2.38 -13.56 17.70
N ILE A 28 3.16 -14.62 17.87
CA ILE A 28 2.86 -15.98 17.44
C ILE A 28 2.47 -16.77 18.69
N VAL A 29 1.21 -17.19 18.75
CA VAL A 29 0.56 -17.74 19.94
C VAL A 29 0.10 -19.16 19.67
N ASP A 30 0.36 -20.06 20.63
CA ASP A 30 -0.30 -21.35 20.69
C ASP A 30 -1.72 -21.16 21.26
N PRO A 31 -2.78 -21.39 20.48
CA PRO A 31 -4.15 -21.15 20.96
C PRO A 31 -4.66 -22.23 21.93
N GLU A 32 -4.04 -23.40 21.98
CA GLU A 32 -4.45 -24.48 22.91
C GLU A 32 -3.84 -24.24 24.30
N GLU A 33 -2.53 -24.01 24.34
CA GLU A 33 -1.79 -23.76 25.58
C GLU A 33 -1.90 -22.31 26.06
N MET A 34 -2.42 -21.41 25.21
CA MET A 34 -2.57 -19.98 25.50
C MET A 34 -1.25 -19.28 25.85
N ILE A 35 -0.15 -19.70 25.22
CA ILE A 35 1.18 -19.14 25.40
C ILE A 35 1.69 -18.44 24.15
N GLU A 36 2.45 -17.36 24.35
CA GLU A 36 3.20 -16.74 23.26
C GLU A 36 4.51 -17.51 23.01
N ILE A 37 4.65 -18.05 21.81
CA ILE A 37 5.84 -18.79 21.38
C ILE A 37 6.95 -17.82 20.97
N LYS A 38 6.59 -16.76 20.24
CA LYS A 38 7.55 -15.81 19.68
C LYS A 38 6.88 -14.46 19.44
N ARG A 39 7.68 -13.40 19.61
CA ARG A 39 7.35 -12.04 19.17
C ARG A 39 8.32 -11.60 18.08
N VAL A 40 7.78 -11.17 16.94
CA VAL A 40 8.55 -10.70 15.79
C VAL A 40 8.35 -9.19 15.65
N GLU A 41 9.43 -8.43 15.65
CA GLU A 41 9.38 -6.98 15.42
C GLU A 41 9.07 -6.66 13.96
N THR A 42 8.26 -5.63 13.73
CA THR A 42 7.85 -5.13 12.42
C THR A 42 7.98 -3.60 12.38
N GLY A 43 7.30 -2.93 11.45
CA GLY A 43 7.35 -1.47 11.33
C GLY A 43 6.34 -0.75 12.20
N VAL A 44 6.24 0.57 12.00
CA VAL A 44 5.37 1.46 12.76
C VAL A 44 3.93 1.41 12.23
N MET A 45 2.96 1.33 13.13
CA MET A 45 1.52 1.26 12.86
C MET A 45 1.15 0.21 11.79
N PRO A 46 1.27 -1.10 12.10
CA PRO A 46 0.80 -2.15 11.23
C PRO A 46 -0.73 -2.22 11.21
N HIS A 47 -1.31 -2.08 10.01
CA HIS A 47 -2.77 -2.12 9.79
C HIS A 47 -3.21 -3.35 8.98
N GLY A 48 -2.30 -3.96 8.21
CA GLY A 48 -2.60 -5.12 7.37
C GLY A 48 -1.96 -6.39 7.92
N SER A 49 -2.73 -7.48 8.00
CA SER A 49 -2.18 -8.82 8.25
C SER A 49 -2.91 -9.87 7.43
N ARG A 50 -2.20 -10.66 6.63
CA ARG A 50 -2.77 -11.81 5.89
C ARG A 50 -1.84 -13.01 5.87
N LEU A 51 -2.39 -14.21 6.01
CA LEU A 51 -1.70 -15.47 5.74
C LEU A 51 -1.95 -15.92 4.29
N THR A 52 -0.98 -16.62 3.70
CA THR A 52 -1.19 -17.37 2.46
C THR A 52 -2.17 -18.51 2.65
N ASN A 53 -2.75 -19.00 1.55
CA ASN A 53 -3.74 -20.07 1.60
C ASN A 53 -3.17 -21.40 2.14
N ASP A 54 -1.88 -21.66 1.88
CA ASP A 54 -1.15 -22.79 2.46
C ASP A 54 -0.73 -22.56 3.92
N GLY A 55 -0.91 -21.34 4.45
CA GLY A 55 -0.55 -20.98 5.81
C GLY A 55 0.94 -20.86 6.08
N LEU A 56 1.81 -20.91 5.07
CA LEU A 56 3.27 -20.93 5.23
C LEU A 56 3.91 -19.54 5.33
N LYS A 57 3.19 -18.48 4.93
CA LYS A 57 3.70 -17.10 4.99
C LYS A 57 2.67 -16.17 5.61
N GLN A 58 3.13 -15.36 6.56
CA GLN A 58 2.36 -14.26 7.12
C GLN A 58 2.90 -12.94 6.55
N TYR A 59 1.98 -12.07 6.16
CA TYR A 59 2.27 -10.74 5.64
C TYR A 59 1.75 -9.69 6.59
N SER A 60 2.62 -8.83 7.11
CA SER A 60 2.27 -7.68 7.94
C SER A 60 2.65 -6.37 7.23
N VAL A 61 1.69 -5.44 7.10
CA VAL A 61 1.91 -4.14 6.45
C VAL A 61 1.96 -3.05 7.49
N ALA A 62 3.14 -2.45 7.65
CA ALA A 62 3.37 -1.26 8.46
C ALA A 62 3.13 -0.01 7.62
N MET A 63 2.04 0.70 7.94
CA MET A 63 1.56 1.80 7.11
C MET A 63 2.50 3.01 7.18
N MET A 64 2.97 3.37 8.36
CA MET A 64 3.80 4.56 8.54
C MET A 64 5.23 4.37 8.00
N SER A 65 5.80 3.17 8.14
CA SER A 65 7.12 2.89 7.56
C SER A 65 7.07 2.60 6.06
N GLY A 66 5.88 2.33 5.50
CA GLY A 66 5.73 1.95 4.10
C GLY A 66 6.41 0.61 3.79
N MET A 67 6.38 -0.33 4.74
CA MET A 67 7.04 -1.63 4.63
C MET A 67 6.04 -2.77 4.75
N LEU A 68 6.19 -3.75 3.87
CA LEU A 68 5.56 -5.07 3.95
C LEU A 68 6.59 -6.07 4.46
N TYR A 69 6.27 -6.73 5.56
CA TYR A 69 7.06 -7.80 6.16
C TYR A 69 6.46 -9.14 5.78
N GLU A 70 7.27 -10.03 5.20
CA GLU A 70 6.96 -11.45 5.01
C GLU A 70 7.62 -12.23 6.13
N ILE A 71 6.82 -12.89 6.96
CA ILE A 71 7.25 -13.77 8.03
C ILE A 71 7.09 -15.22 7.57
N ASP A 72 8.16 -15.99 7.68
CA ASP A 72 8.14 -17.43 7.47
C ASP A 72 7.51 -18.12 8.69
N VAL A 73 6.42 -18.85 8.46
CA VAL A 73 5.61 -19.43 9.53
C VAL A 73 6.27 -20.62 10.21
N LEU A 74 7.26 -21.26 9.57
CA LEU A 74 7.98 -22.40 10.14
C LEU A 74 9.23 -21.93 10.91
N GLN A 75 9.87 -20.86 10.44
CA GLN A 75 11.07 -20.30 11.06
C GLN A 75 10.77 -19.24 12.12
N PHE A 76 9.56 -18.69 12.13
CA PHE A 76 9.12 -17.61 13.02
C PHE A 76 9.96 -16.33 12.91
N ASP A 77 10.49 -16.06 11.71
CA ASP A 77 11.34 -14.90 11.43
C ASP A 77 10.94 -14.22 10.12
N ILE A 78 11.35 -12.96 9.97
CA ILE A 78 11.16 -12.21 8.73
C ILE A 78 12.04 -12.82 7.65
N SER A 79 11.42 -13.39 6.62
CA SER A 79 12.13 -13.92 5.46
C SER A 79 12.41 -12.85 4.42
N ARG A 80 11.51 -11.85 4.28
CA ARG A 80 11.66 -10.73 3.34
C ARG A 80 11.01 -9.46 3.85
N THR A 81 11.56 -8.31 3.44
CA THR A 81 10.92 -7.01 3.64
C THR A 81 10.89 -6.25 2.32
N LEU A 82 9.74 -5.66 2.01
CA LEU A 82 9.45 -4.99 0.75
C LEU A 82 8.97 -3.57 1.02
N PHE A 83 9.54 -2.59 0.34
CA PHE A 83 9.06 -1.21 0.39
C PHE A 83 7.79 -1.05 -0.46
N THR A 84 6.73 -0.48 0.09
CA THR A 84 5.41 -0.35 -0.55
C THR A 84 5.13 1.06 -1.09
N GLY A 85 6.07 2.00 -0.93
CA GLY A 85 5.96 3.35 -1.50
C GLY A 85 6.24 3.40 -3.00
N ARG A 86 6.02 4.56 -3.61
CA ARG A 86 6.47 4.81 -4.99
C ARG A 86 7.98 5.02 -4.97
N ASN A 87 8.72 4.21 -5.73
CA ASN A 87 10.05 4.60 -6.17
C ASN A 87 9.91 5.98 -6.83
N LYS A 88 10.67 6.99 -6.39
CA LYS A 88 10.72 8.26 -7.12
C LYS A 88 11.20 7.91 -8.52
N GLN A 89 10.29 7.96 -9.49
CA GLN A 89 10.66 8.02 -10.90
C GLN A 89 11.70 9.14 -10.99
N THR A 90 12.90 8.78 -11.42
CA THR A 90 14.05 9.67 -11.63
C THR A 90 13.56 11.01 -12.13
N ASN A 91 13.95 12.09 -11.44
CA ASN A 91 13.71 13.48 -11.85
C ASN A 91 13.95 13.60 -13.37
N MET A 92 12.87 13.67 -14.16
CA MET A 92 12.94 14.32 -15.45
C MET A 92 13.19 15.79 -15.12
N GLN A 93 14.47 16.19 -15.11
CA GLN A 93 14.85 17.60 -15.06
C GLN A 93 14.29 18.26 -16.31
N HIS A 94 13.07 18.80 -16.22
CA HIS A 94 12.61 19.77 -17.18
C HIS A 94 13.41 21.04 -16.94
N SER A 95 14.45 21.24 -17.76
CA SER A 95 15.15 22.51 -17.87
C SER A 95 14.13 23.57 -18.30
N MET A 96 13.68 24.38 -17.36
CA MET A 96 12.92 25.58 -17.64
C MET A 96 13.90 26.55 -18.31
N GLY A 97 13.95 26.57 -19.63
CA GLY A 97 14.73 27.56 -20.36
C GLY A 97 14.36 28.97 -19.88
N SER A 98 15.37 29.75 -19.48
CA SER A 98 15.23 31.14 -19.06
C SER A 98 14.41 31.94 -20.07
N MET A 99 13.26 32.47 -19.64
CA MET A 99 12.49 33.42 -20.45
C MET A 99 13.16 34.79 -20.39
N ASP A 100 13.73 35.21 -21.51
CA ASP A 100 14.29 36.55 -21.69
C ASP A 100 13.16 37.58 -21.88
N HIS A 101 13.10 38.57 -20.98
CA HIS A 101 12.05 39.59 -20.94
C HIS A 101 12.29 40.79 -21.87
N ASN A 102 13.31 40.77 -22.73
CA ASN A 102 13.66 41.92 -23.58
C ASN A 102 12.92 42.05 -24.92
N LYS A 103 11.81 41.34 -25.15
CA LYS A 103 11.00 41.50 -26.38
C LYS A 103 9.74 42.36 -26.14
N PRO A 104 9.52 43.45 -26.90
CA PRO A 104 8.30 44.24 -26.79
C PRO A 104 7.09 43.43 -27.26
N MET A 105 6.03 43.43 -26.44
CA MET A 105 4.76 42.76 -26.75
C MET A 105 4.09 43.38 -27.99
N LYS A 106 3.82 42.57 -29.01
CA LYS A 106 2.94 42.98 -30.13
C LYS A 106 1.49 43.02 -29.62
N LYS A 107 0.79 44.13 -29.88
CA LYS A 107 -0.63 44.31 -29.55
C LYS A 107 -1.49 43.17 -30.11
N HIS A 108 -2.22 42.48 -29.24
CA HIS A 108 -3.17 41.43 -29.61
C HIS A 108 -4.35 42.02 -30.39
N THR A 109 -4.57 41.53 -31.60
CA THR A 109 -5.85 41.62 -32.32
C THR A 109 -6.83 40.61 -31.74
N LYS A 110 -8.09 41.01 -31.51
CA LYS A 110 -9.15 40.16 -30.95
C LYS A 110 -9.42 38.97 -31.87
N HIS A 111 -9.11 37.76 -31.43
CA HIS A 111 -9.57 36.53 -32.07
C HIS A 111 -10.91 36.08 -31.46
N LYS A 112 -11.84 35.71 -32.34
CA LYS A 112 -13.23 35.29 -32.05
C LYS A 112 -13.22 33.81 -31.67
N MET A 113 -13.88 33.44 -30.56
CA MET A 113 -13.98 32.04 -30.12
C MET A 113 -14.70 31.19 -31.19
N PRO A 114 -14.18 30.00 -31.57
CA PRO A 114 -14.93 29.05 -32.37
C PRO A 114 -16.01 28.36 -31.51
N LYS A 115 -17.17 28.09 -32.12
CA LYS A 115 -18.30 27.42 -31.46
C LYS A 115 -18.00 25.93 -31.26
N GLU A 116 -18.33 25.46 -30.06
CA GLU A 116 -18.29 24.06 -29.61
C GLU A 116 -19.20 23.18 -30.49
N LYS A 117 -18.69 22.05 -30.98
CA LYS A 117 -19.47 21.02 -31.68
C LYS A 117 -19.76 19.88 -30.72
N THR A 118 -21.03 19.67 -30.40
CA THR A 118 -21.54 18.54 -29.62
C THR A 118 -21.34 17.25 -30.41
N ASN A 119 -20.44 16.37 -29.95
CA ASN A 119 -20.37 15.00 -30.44
C ASN A 119 -21.08 14.11 -29.41
N LEU A 120 -22.26 13.59 -29.78
CA LEU A 120 -22.87 12.44 -29.11
C LEU A 120 -21.95 11.23 -29.29
N GLY A 121 -21.17 10.90 -28.25
CA GLY A 121 -20.42 9.67 -28.13
C GLY A 121 -21.02 8.81 -27.02
N LEU A 122 -21.56 7.66 -27.40
CA LEU A 122 -22.18 6.64 -26.55
C LEU A 122 -21.25 6.23 -25.39
N SER A 123 -21.61 6.57 -24.16
CA SER A 123 -20.99 6.06 -22.93
C SER A 123 -21.68 4.75 -22.54
N THR A 124 -21.12 3.59 -22.91
CA THR A 124 -21.51 2.31 -22.32
C THR A 124 -20.77 2.13 -20.99
N SER A 125 -21.46 2.44 -19.89
CA SER A 125 -21.03 2.11 -18.54
C SER A 125 -20.98 0.59 -18.37
N GLY A 126 -19.78 0.01 -18.36
CA GLY A 126 -19.55 -1.39 -18.01
C GLY A 126 -19.89 -1.65 -16.55
N ARG A 127 -21.03 -2.30 -16.30
CA ARG A 127 -21.37 -2.91 -15.01
C ARG A 127 -20.66 -4.27 -14.93
N TYR A 128 -19.72 -4.42 -14.00
CA TYR A 128 -19.23 -5.73 -13.59
C TYR A 128 -20.28 -6.38 -12.67
N PRO A 129 -20.82 -7.57 -12.98
CA PRO A 129 -21.71 -8.27 -12.06
C PRO A 129 -20.90 -8.94 -10.94
N CYS A 130 -21.26 -8.64 -9.69
CA CYS A 130 -20.81 -9.39 -8.52
C CYS A 130 -21.45 -10.78 -8.54
N LEU A 131 -20.63 -11.82 -8.74
CA LEU A 131 -21.05 -13.21 -8.55
C LEU A 131 -20.94 -13.56 -7.07
N CYS A 132 -22.07 -13.50 -6.36
CA CYS A 132 -22.24 -14.10 -5.05
C CYS A 132 -22.77 -15.52 -5.27
N GLY A 133 -21.88 -16.51 -5.17
CA GLY A 133 -22.23 -17.92 -5.27
C GLY A 133 -22.70 -18.47 -3.92
N LYS A 134 -23.86 -19.13 -3.95
CA LYS A 134 -24.30 -20.13 -2.95
C LYS A 134 -23.73 -21.48 -3.33
#